data_AF-A0A8C2RJN2-F1
#
_entry.id   AF-A0A8C2RJN2-F1
#
_cell.length_a   1.000
_cell.length_b   1.000
_cell.length_c   1.000
_cell.angle_alpha   90.00
_cell.angle_beta   90.00
_cell.angle_gamma   90.00
#
_symmetry.space_group_name_H-M   'P 1'
#
loop_
_entity.id
_entity.type
_entity.pdbx_description
1 polymer ?
#
loop_
_entity_poly.entity_id
_entity_poly.type
_entity_poly.pdbx_seq_one_letter_code
_entity_poly.pdbx_strand_id
1 'polypeptide(L)'
;MNRMTVPLQDQRIEMNRRLLIKAPCQMDTGSMGVWTSGTDIFLSLWGTYVSPRSPGWMAFTQHVGVCCFVAFISVGVLSGAFYWFLSSFTTFITSWAATCVLLCCSKHARCFILLFFLSCGLREGRNALIAAGTGVVIFGHVENIFHNFKGLLDSMTCNLRAKSFSIHFPLLKNYIKAIRWVYGLVTHLSLFDDLVSWNQTLEVSLFSPSQALEAQLNDTTDKALGVLYQMVTATEVLCSLGRQLLALTGLLLVLLGTGLFMKRFLDPCGWKFENIYLTRQFVQLDERERREQRPCVLPLNKQERKKYVVIPSFWLTPKDRRNLGLFFLPVLTHLYIWLLFAAIDYLLYSLIFSMSKHFQSLPGLEMHLKLHRQEQGTQDIIHDSSFNISLFEPTCIPKPKLLLSKTWIPLSVILVILVMLGLLSSVLMQLKILVSASFYPSVQGERMQYLHTKILKKRSKQPVGEVKGKLSLYFTKIHFWLPVLEVIGKKQMDIASEDNPEETPQSSSSTLCHQFFSSLQMAALPHPQRERTAQRDPSAA
;
A
#
# COMPACT_ATOMS: atom_id res chain seq x y z
N MET A 1 -23.27 29.93 -44.88
CA MET A 1 -23.28 29.89 -43.40
C MET A 1 -22.70 28.55 -42.92
N ASN A 2 -21.37 28.37 -42.96
CA ASN A 2 -20.71 27.13 -42.52
C ASN A 2 -19.79 27.43 -41.32
N ARG A 3 -20.25 27.15 -40.10
CA ARG A 3 -19.37 27.10 -38.93
C ARG A 3 -18.54 25.82 -38.99
N MET A 4 -17.26 25.93 -39.33
CA MET A 4 -16.31 24.84 -39.06
C MET A 4 -16.19 24.67 -37.54
N THR A 5 -16.77 23.59 -37.01
CA THR A 5 -16.57 23.17 -35.62
C THR A 5 -15.15 22.66 -35.43
N VAL A 6 -14.25 23.54 -34.98
CA VAL A 6 -12.91 23.17 -34.54
C VAL A 6 -13.02 22.16 -33.39
N PRO A 7 -12.36 20.99 -33.44
CA PRO A 7 -12.46 20.01 -32.38
C PRO A 7 -11.89 20.56 -31.06
N LEU A 8 -12.52 20.19 -29.94
CA LEU A 8 -12.17 20.60 -28.56
C LEU A 8 -10.67 20.42 -28.19
N GLN A 9 -9.95 19.55 -28.91
CA GLN A 9 -8.52 19.33 -28.74
C GLN A 9 -7.65 20.43 -29.39
N ASP A 10 -8.08 21.01 -30.52
CA ASP A 10 -7.33 22.08 -31.21
C ASP A 10 -7.56 23.45 -30.55
N GLN A 11 -8.79 23.75 -30.10
CA GLN A 11 -9.02 24.94 -29.26
C GLN A 11 -8.19 24.90 -27.98
N ARG A 12 -7.97 23.72 -27.39
CA ARG A 12 -7.10 23.53 -26.21
C ARG A 12 -5.62 23.79 -26.51
N ILE A 13 -5.14 23.48 -27.72
CA ILE A 13 -3.77 23.77 -28.15
C ILE A 13 -3.61 25.27 -28.41
N GLU A 14 -4.57 25.89 -29.10
CA GLU A 14 -4.56 27.33 -29.37
C GLU A 14 -4.66 28.15 -28.06
N MET A 15 -5.46 27.70 -27.09
CA MET A 15 -5.53 28.29 -25.75
C MET A 15 -4.21 28.14 -24.99
N ASN A 16 -3.60 26.95 -24.94
CA ASN A 16 -2.29 26.77 -24.28
C ASN A 16 -1.16 27.54 -25.00
N ARG A 17 -1.24 27.69 -26.32
CA ARG A 17 -0.30 28.49 -27.12
C ARG A 17 -0.45 29.98 -26.77
N ARG A 18 -1.67 30.50 -26.69
CA ARG A 18 -1.94 31.88 -26.24
C ARG A 18 -1.54 32.10 -24.78
N LEU A 19 -1.76 31.14 -23.89
CA LEU A 19 -1.33 31.18 -22.47
C LEU A 19 0.20 31.08 -22.28
N LEU A 20 0.94 30.52 -23.24
CA LEU A 20 2.41 30.47 -23.21
C LEU A 20 3.09 31.67 -23.90
N ILE A 21 2.42 32.28 -24.89
CA ILE A 21 2.93 33.46 -25.60
C ILE A 21 2.54 34.77 -24.89
N LYS A 22 1.37 34.82 -24.23
CA LYS A 22 0.89 36.04 -23.55
C LYS A 22 1.48 36.17 -22.14
N ALA A 23 2.67 36.75 -22.06
CA ALA A 23 3.06 37.55 -20.89
C ALA A 23 2.13 38.78 -20.78
N PRO A 24 1.94 39.37 -19.58
CA PRO A 24 0.87 40.34 -19.36
C PRO A 24 1.24 41.75 -19.84
N CYS A 25 0.91 42.08 -21.09
CA CYS A 25 0.60 43.46 -21.44
C CYS A 25 -0.88 43.72 -21.15
N GLN A 26 -1.13 44.58 -20.16
CA GLN A 26 -2.41 45.13 -19.69
C GLN A 26 -3.61 44.16 -19.54
N MET A 27 -4.04 44.00 -18.28
CA MET A 27 -5.37 43.56 -17.91
C MET A 27 -5.88 44.50 -16.82
N ASP A 28 -7.16 44.88 -16.89
CA ASP A 28 -7.68 46.07 -16.21
C ASP A 28 -7.63 46.01 -14.67
N THR A 29 -7.38 47.18 -14.09
CA THR A 29 -7.18 47.40 -12.66
C THR A 29 -8.49 47.41 -11.89
N GLY A 30 -8.60 46.56 -10.86
CA GLY A 30 -9.71 46.62 -9.90
C GLY A 30 -9.56 45.67 -8.71
N SER A 31 -9.25 44.40 -8.94
CA SER A 31 -9.26 43.36 -7.88
C SER A 31 -8.03 42.42 -7.86
N MET A 32 -6.97 42.74 -8.61
CA MET A 32 -5.84 41.82 -8.86
C MET A 32 -4.56 42.07 -8.04
N GLY A 33 -4.44 43.21 -7.34
CA GLY A 33 -3.16 43.67 -6.76
C GLY A 33 -2.57 42.80 -5.64
N VAL A 34 -3.40 42.07 -4.88
CA VAL A 34 -2.93 41.21 -3.78
C VAL A 34 -2.29 39.92 -4.30
N TRP A 35 -2.85 39.34 -5.36
CA TRP A 35 -2.39 38.05 -5.89
C TRP A 35 -1.10 38.19 -6.71
N THR A 36 -0.95 39.28 -7.47
CA THR A 36 0.30 39.60 -8.18
C THR A 36 1.45 39.83 -7.20
N SER A 37 1.23 40.64 -6.15
CA SER A 37 2.22 40.91 -5.11
C SER A 37 2.75 39.63 -4.45
N GLY A 38 1.85 38.69 -4.09
CA GLY A 38 2.26 37.41 -3.50
C GLY A 38 3.11 36.54 -4.46
N THR A 39 2.75 36.49 -5.74
CA THR A 39 3.54 35.72 -6.73
C THR A 39 4.92 36.33 -7.00
N ASP A 40 5.02 37.65 -7.04
CA ASP A 40 6.28 38.35 -7.33
C ASP A 40 7.25 38.23 -6.14
N ILE A 41 6.74 38.30 -4.90
CA ILE A 41 7.51 38.01 -3.68
C ILE A 41 8.05 36.57 -3.72
N PHE A 42 7.20 35.58 -4.03
CA PHE A 42 7.64 34.19 -4.12
C PHE A 42 8.72 33.98 -5.20
N LEU A 43 8.56 34.57 -6.38
CA LEU A 43 9.54 34.48 -7.46
C LEU A 43 10.88 35.15 -7.10
N SER A 44 10.85 36.27 -6.37
CA SER A 44 12.03 36.94 -5.83
C SER A 44 12.77 36.08 -4.81
N LEU A 45 12.05 35.54 -3.82
CA LEU A 45 12.60 34.62 -2.80
C LEU A 45 13.15 33.34 -3.43
N TRP A 46 12.45 32.77 -4.41
CA TRP A 46 12.89 31.60 -5.17
C TRP A 46 14.19 31.88 -5.94
N GLY A 47 14.27 33.03 -6.63
CA GLY A 47 15.49 33.46 -7.32
C GLY A 47 16.67 33.55 -6.37
N THR A 48 16.49 34.22 -5.23
CA THR A 48 17.49 34.38 -4.17
C THR A 48 17.91 33.05 -3.54
N TYR A 49 16.99 32.08 -3.38
CA TYR A 49 17.32 30.74 -2.87
C TYR A 49 18.11 29.89 -3.87
N VAL A 50 17.76 29.93 -5.15
CA VAL A 50 18.43 29.15 -6.21
C VAL A 50 19.82 29.72 -6.52
N SER A 51 19.92 31.04 -6.72
CA SER A 51 21.17 31.73 -7.04
C SER A 51 21.24 33.09 -6.35
N PRO A 52 22.16 33.31 -5.39
CA PRO A 52 22.34 34.63 -4.80
C PRO A 52 22.72 35.63 -5.91
N ARG A 53 22.01 36.77 -5.93
CA ARG A 53 22.09 37.74 -7.04
C ARG A 53 23.01 38.89 -6.66
N SER A 54 24.21 38.90 -7.25
CA SER A 54 25.32 39.87 -7.04
C SER A 54 26.04 39.76 -5.67
N PRO A 55 27.31 40.19 -5.56
CA PRO A 55 28.12 40.05 -4.35
C PRO A 55 27.84 41.10 -3.25
N GLY A 56 26.66 41.73 -3.25
CA GLY A 56 26.30 42.75 -2.25
C GLY A 56 25.90 42.15 -0.89
N TRP A 57 26.29 42.82 0.20
CA TRP A 57 25.92 42.43 1.58
C TRP A 57 24.41 42.23 1.78
N MET A 58 23.58 43.04 1.13
CA MET A 58 22.12 42.90 1.19
C MET A 58 21.61 41.63 0.50
N ALA A 59 22.23 41.21 -0.61
CA ALA A 59 21.90 39.95 -1.28
C ALA A 59 22.38 38.73 -0.48
N PHE A 60 23.53 38.85 0.22
CA PHE A 60 24.03 37.82 1.12
C PHE A 60 23.11 37.62 2.33
N THR A 61 22.73 38.69 3.02
CA THR A 61 21.80 38.62 4.17
C THR A 61 20.43 38.08 3.78
N GLN A 62 19.89 38.48 2.61
CA GLN A 62 18.68 37.88 2.05
C GLN A 62 18.85 36.38 1.76
N HIS A 63 19.98 35.95 1.19
CA HIS A 63 20.25 34.54 0.93
C HIS A 63 20.30 33.70 2.22
N VAL A 64 21.00 34.19 3.25
CA VAL A 64 21.06 33.55 4.58
C VAL A 64 19.66 33.48 5.21
N GLY A 65 18.88 34.57 5.16
CA GLY A 65 17.52 34.61 5.68
C GLY A 65 16.60 33.56 5.05
N VAL A 66 16.61 33.44 3.70
CA VAL A 66 15.81 32.43 3.00
C VAL A 66 16.31 31.01 3.29
N CYS A 67 17.62 30.78 3.39
CA CYS A 67 18.17 29.48 3.76
C CYS A 67 17.77 29.07 5.18
N CYS A 68 17.85 29.97 6.17
CA CYS A 68 17.42 29.70 7.54
C CYS A 68 15.91 29.49 7.66
N PHE A 69 15.09 30.18 6.85
CA PHE A 69 13.65 29.94 6.78
C PHE A 69 13.32 28.55 6.20
N VAL A 70 13.97 28.16 5.09
CA VAL A 70 13.82 26.82 4.51
C VAL A 70 14.33 25.74 5.47
N ALA A 71 15.44 25.98 6.18
CA ALA A 71 15.94 25.09 7.22
C ALA A 71 14.94 24.93 8.37
N PHE A 72 14.31 26.02 8.83
CA PHE A 72 13.33 26.00 9.92
C PHE A 72 12.12 25.15 9.54
N ILE A 73 11.53 25.36 8.36
CA ILE A 73 10.42 24.54 7.85
C ILE A 73 10.86 23.07 7.73
N SER A 74 12.05 22.82 7.18
CA SER A 74 12.55 21.46 6.95
C SER A 74 12.71 20.69 8.26
N VAL A 75 13.38 21.28 9.24
CA VAL A 75 13.59 20.67 10.56
C VAL A 75 12.28 20.60 11.34
N GLY A 76 11.37 21.56 11.21
CA GLY A 76 10.01 21.50 11.78
C GLY A 76 9.21 20.30 11.30
N VAL A 77 9.15 20.07 9.99
CA VAL A 77 8.44 18.91 9.41
C VAL A 77 9.10 17.59 9.83
N LEU A 78 10.43 17.51 9.83
CA LEU A 78 11.17 16.34 10.31
C LEU A 78 10.95 16.10 11.82
N SER A 79 10.98 17.13 12.64
CA SER A 79 10.75 17.06 14.09
C SER A 79 9.33 16.61 14.43
N GLY A 80 8.33 17.01 13.64
CA GLY A 80 6.96 16.50 13.78
C GLY A 80 6.85 15.02 13.41
N ALA A 81 7.47 14.60 12.30
CA ALA A 81 7.48 13.20 11.86
C ALA A 81 8.26 12.26 12.81
N PHE A 82 9.30 12.80 13.45
CA PHE A 82 10.20 12.08 14.36
C PHE A 82 10.15 12.66 15.79
N TYR A 83 8.96 13.03 16.29
CA TYR A 83 8.81 13.64 17.61
C TYR A 83 9.38 12.77 18.76
N TRP A 84 9.40 11.46 18.57
CA TRP A 84 9.96 10.45 19.48
C TRP A 84 11.51 10.41 19.50
N PHE A 85 12.17 11.07 18.56
CA PHE A 85 13.63 11.13 18.42
C PHE A 85 14.18 12.56 18.53
N LEU A 86 13.44 13.56 18.03
CA LEU A 86 13.82 14.98 18.00
C LEU A 86 13.08 15.83 19.04
N SER A 87 12.68 15.23 20.17
CA SER A 87 11.79 15.85 21.16
C SER A 87 12.37 17.09 21.86
N SER A 88 13.69 17.18 22.00
CA SER A 88 14.33 18.26 22.77
C SER A 88 14.45 19.55 21.96
N PHE A 89 14.04 20.68 22.56
CA PHE A 89 14.23 22.02 21.99
C PHE A 89 15.69 22.28 21.61
N THR A 90 16.65 21.81 22.42
CA THR A 90 18.08 21.91 22.11
C THR A 90 18.44 21.16 20.83
N THR A 91 17.89 19.95 20.62
CA THR A 91 18.12 19.17 19.39
C THR A 91 17.47 19.81 18.16
N PHE A 92 16.33 20.49 18.34
CA PHE A 92 15.69 21.28 17.28
C PHE A 92 16.57 22.46 16.86
N ILE A 93 17.06 23.27 17.82
CA ILE A 93 17.87 24.45 17.53
C ILE A 93 19.23 24.08 16.90
N THR A 94 19.91 23.04 17.38
CA THR A 94 21.18 22.59 16.77
C THR A 94 20.98 22.00 15.38
N SER A 95 19.92 21.20 15.17
CA SER A 95 19.56 20.67 13.84
C SER A 95 19.20 21.78 12.85
N TRP A 96 18.43 22.79 13.29
CA TRP A 96 18.09 23.96 12.50
C TRP A 96 19.33 24.77 12.10
N ALA A 97 20.21 25.10 13.06
CA ALA A 97 21.43 25.85 12.80
C ALA A 97 22.35 25.10 11.83
N ALA A 98 22.60 23.81 12.07
CA ALA A 98 23.40 22.97 11.17
C ALA A 98 22.80 22.89 9.75
N THR A 99 21.47 22.75 9.65
CA THR A 99 20.77 22.72 8.36
C THR A 99 20.88 24.08 7.65
N CYS A 100 20.71 25.21 8.35
CA CYS A 100 20.87 26.53 7.74
C CYS A 100 22.29 26.73 7.19
N VAL A 101 23.34 26.37 7.96
CA VAL A 101 24.73 26.43 7.48
C VAL A 101 24.93 25.58 6.23
N LEU A 102 24.44 24.34 6.22
CA LEU A 102 24.54 23.45 5.04
C LEU A 102 23.85 24.04 3.80
N LEU A 103 22.67 24.66 3.95
CA LEU A 103 21.96 25.30 2.84
C LEU A 103 22.67 26.58 2.34
N CYS A 104 23.17 27.42 3.25
CA CYS A 104 23.97 28.60 2.89
C CYS A 104 25.22 28.22 2.09
N CYS A 105 25.99 27.25 2.59
CA CYS A 105 27.27 26.85 1.99
C CYS A 105 27.12 26.01 0.73
N SER A 106 26.09 25.16 0.61
CA SER A 106 26.00 24.17 -0.46
C SER A 106 24.77 24.32 -1.35
N LYS A 107 25.01 24.69 -2.62
CA LYS A 107 24.04 24.61 -3.71
C LYS A 107 23.48 23.19 -3.89
N HIS A 108 24.31 22.16 -3.67
CA HIS A 108 23.88 20.76 -3.76
C HIS A 108 22.89 20.43 -2.63
N ALA A 109 23.15 20.89 -1.39
CA ALA A 109 22.22 20.73 -0.28
C ALA A 109 20.88 21.46 -0.53
N ARG A 110 20.92 22.70 -1.05
CA ARG A 110 19.72 23.47 -1.40
C ARG A 110 18.81 22.80 -2.42
N CYS A 111 19.40 22.15 -3.44
CA CYS A 111 18.63 21.36 -4.39
C CYS A 111 18.13 20.05 -3.73
N PHE A 112 19.00 19.33 -3.02
CA PHE A 112 18.69 18.05 -2.41
C PHE A 112 17.54 18.13 -1.41
N ILE A 113 17.49 19.16 -0.54
CA ILE A 113 16.44 19.26 0.48
C ILE A 113 15.05 19.47 -0.14
N LEU A 114 14.95 20.26 -1.22
CA LEU A 114 13.69 20.42 -1.96
C LEU A 114 13.29 19.12 -2.68
N LEU A 115 14.25 18.43 -3.30
CA LEU A 115 14.00 17.14 -3.94
C LEU A 115 13.63 16.04 -2.93
N PHE A 116 14.12 16.11 -1.70
CA PHE A 116 13.77 15.22 -0.60
C PHE A 116 12.30 15.36 -0.24
N PHE A 117 11.82 16.57 0.09
CA PHE A 117 10.40 16.80 0.41
C PHE A 117 9.46 16.48 -0.76
N LEU A 118 9.87 16.78 -2.01
CA LEU A 118 9.10 16.35 -3.18
C LEU A 118 9.07 14.82 -3.35
N SER A 119 10.10 14.09 -2.91
CA SER A 119 10.13 12.62 -2.92
C SER A 119 9.30 12.00 -1.79
N CYS A 120 9.15 12.68 -0.64
CA CYS A 120 8.18 12.29 0.39
C CYS A 120 6.73 12.25 -0.14
N GLY A 121 6.39 13.05 -1.15
CA GLY A 121 5.07 12.98 -1.79
C GLY A 121 4.91 11.90 -2.89
N LEU A 122 5.96 11.13 -3.18
CA LEU A 122 5.99 10.13 -4.26
C LEU A 122 5.91 8.69 -3.71
N ARG A 123 6.45 7.71 -4.45
CA ARG A 123 6.32 6.28 -4.18
C ARG A 123 6.91 5.89 -2.82
N GLU A 124 7.95 6.60 -2.43
CA GLU A 124 8.72 6.41 -1.21
C GLU A 124 7.89 6.75 0.03
N GLY A 125 7.34 7.95 0.12
CA GLY A 125 6.47 8.33 1.24
C GLY A 125 5.09 7.65 1.21
N ARG A 126 4.57 7.30 0.02
CA ARG A 126 3.40 6.41 -0.10
C ARG A 126 3.62 5.08 0.64
N ASN A 127 4.79 4.46 0.47
CA ASN A 127 5.11 3.20 1.16
C ASN A 127 5.21 3.40 2.68
N ALA A 128 5.81 4.50 3.15
CA ALA A 128 5.88 4.82 4.57
C ALA A 128 4.48 5.05 5.19
N LEU A 129 3.60 5.75 4.48
CA LEU A 129 2.23 6.04 4.91
C LEU A 129 1.33 4.78 4.90
N ILE A 130 1.54 3.86 3.95
CA ILE A 130 0.95 2.51 3.95
C ILE A 130 1.44 1.70 5.16
N ALA A 131 2.74 1.75 5.49
CA ALA A 131 3.28 1.04 6.66
C ALA A 131 2.70 1.60 7.97
N ALA A 132 2.56 2.92 8.08
CA ALA A 132 1.90 3.56 9.22
C ALA A 132 0.43 3.13 9.38
N GLY A 133 -0.35 3.15 8.28
CA GLY A 133 -1.75 2.68 8.28
C GLY A 133 -1.88 1.20 8.62
N THR A 134 -0.98 0.36 8.11
CA THR A 134 -0.93 -1.07 8.42
C THR A 134 -0.60 -1.30 9.90
N GLY A 135 0.30 -0.51 10.48
CA GLY A 135 0.53 -0.49 11.92
C GLY A 135 -0.76 -0.21 12.70
N VAL A 136 -1.43 0.91 12.41
CA VAL A 136 -2.70 1.32 13.07
C VAL A 136 -3.75 0.21 13.03
N VAL A 137 -3.92 -0.44 11.88
CA VAL A 137 -4.87 -1.56 11.69
C VAL A 137 -4.48 -2.77 12.52
N ILE A 138 -3.20 -3.17 12.49
CA ILE A 138 -2.72 -4.31 13.28
C ILE A 138 -2.92 -4.04 14.78
N PHE A 139 -2.49 -2.89 15.33
CA PHE A 139 -2.71 -2.60 16.76
C PHE A 139 -4.19 -2.59 17.13
N GLY A 140 -5.00 -1.83 16.39
CA GLY A 140 -6.41 -1.61 16.74
C GLY A 140 -7.23 -2.89 16.75
N HIS A 141 -7.01 -3.79 15.78
CA HIS A 141 -7.73 -5.07 15.74
C HIS A 141 -7.12 -6.13 16.66
N VAL A 142 -5.80 -6.21 16.80
CA VAL A 142 -5.16 -7.17 17.70
C VAL A 142 -5.52 -6.87 19.16
N GLU A 143 -5.49 -5.61 19.59
CA GLU A 143 -5.94 -5.17 20.92
C GLU A 143 -7.42 -5.55 21.18
N ASN A 144 -8.30 -5.34 20.18
CA ASN A 144 -9.73 -5.65 20.31
C ASN A 144 -10.00 -7.17 20.34
N ILE A 145 -9.32 -7.94 19.50
CA ILE A 145 -9.38 -9.42 19.49
C ILE A 145 -8.95 -9.97 20.85
N PHE A 146 -7.85 -9.47 21.43
CA PHE A 146 -7.39 -9.89 22.75
C PHE A 146 -8.37 -9.53 23.87
N HIS A 147 -8.93 -8.31 23.87
CA HIS A 147 -9.96 -7.93 24.83
C HIS A 147 -11.20 -8.86 24.75
N ASN A 148 -11.67 -9.14 23.54
CA ASN A 148 -12.84 -10.00 23.32
C ASN A 148 -12.58 -11.46 23.69
N PHE A 149 -11.40 -12.00 23.36
CA PHE A 149 -11.01 -13.36 23.74
C PHE A 149 -10.85 -13.52 25.26
N LYS A 150 -10.24 -12.53 25.94
CA LYS A 150 -10.16 -12.53 27.40
C LYS A 150 -11.56 -12.54 28.02
N GLY A 151 -12.47 -11.68 27.57
CA GLY A 151 -13.84 -11.64 28.07
C GLY A 151 -14.61 -12.96 27.87
N LEU A 152 -14.30 -13.71 26.81
CA LEU A 152 -14.85 -15.06 26.59
C LEU A 152 -14.29 -16.09 27.58
N LEU A 153 -12.97 -16.08 27.85
CA LEU A 153 -12.35 -16.94 28.85
C LEU A 153 -12.89 -16.65 30.26
N ASP A 154 -12.93 -15.37 30.67
CA ASP A 154 -13.46 -14.93 31.96
C ASP A 154 -14.92 -15.41 32.15
N SER A 155 -15.73 -15.34 31.09
CA SER A 155 -17.11 -15.86 31.02
C SER A 155 -17.18 -17.38 31.22
N MET A 156 -16.36 -18.15 30.50
CA MET A 156 -16.34 -19.62 30.61
C MET A 156 -15.91 -20.07 32.01
N THR A 157 -14.84 -19.49 32.56
CA THR A 157 -14.34 -19.79 33.90
C THR A 157 -15.37 -19.41 34.98
N CYS A 158 -16.04 -18.25 34.84
CA CYS A 158 -17.14 -17.84 35.69
C CYS A 158 -18.29 -18.86 35.68
N ASN A 159 -18.75 -19.29 34.50
CA ASN A 159 -19.85 -20.26 34.39
C ASN A 159 -19.48 -21.64 34.96
N LEU A 160 -18.27 -22.13 34.68
CA LEU A 160 -17.78 -23.41 35.22
C LEU A 160 -17.69 -23.38 36.77
N ARG A 161 -17.22 -22.27 37.35
CA ARG A 161 -17.23 -22.07 38.81
C ARG A 161 -18.66 -22.03 39.37
N ALA A 162 -19.57 -21.27 38.75
CA ALA A 162 -20.95 -21.17 39.20
C ALA A 162 -21.68 -22.52 39.16
N LYS A 163 -21.50 -23.31 38.08
CA LYS A 163 -22.17 -24.61 37.92
C LYS A 163 -21.55 -25.74 38.75
N SER A 164 -20.23 -25.75 39.00
CA SER A 164 -19.62 -26.77 39.86
C SER A 164 -20.17 -26.73 41.29
N PHE A 165 -20.37 -25.52 41.86
CA PHE A 165 -21.03 -25.35 43.14
C PHE A 165 -22.55 -25.60 43.07
N SER A 166 -23.23 -25.06 42.05
CA SER A 166 -24.70 -25.10 41.97
C SER A 166 -25.31 -26.45 41.60
N ILE A 167 -24.57 -27.33 40.90
CA ILE A 167 -25.08 -28.66 40.53
C ILE A 167 -24.83 -29.67 41.66
N HIS A 168 -23.63 -29.69 42.25
CA HIS A 168 -23.31 -30.64 43.32
C HIS A 168 -24.08 -30.36 44.61
N PHE A 169 -24.12 -29.11 45.07
CA PHE A 169 -24.56 -28.81 46.44
C PHE A 169 -26.05 -29.11 46.72
N PRO A 170 -27.02 -28.75 45.86
CA PRO A 170 -28.44 -29.03 46.11
C PRO A 170 -28.78 -30.51 45.97
N LEU A 171 -28.25 -31.18 44.94
CA LEU A 171 -28.47 -32.62 44.74
C LEU A 171 -27.94 -33.41 45.95
N LEU A 172 -26.70 -33.17 46.38
CA LEU A 172 -26.13 -33.89 47.52
C LEU A 172 -26.88 -33.59 48.83
N LYS A 173 -27.32 -32.35 49.05
CA LYS A 173 -28.13 -31.98 50.23
C LYS A 173 -29.44 -32.78 50.30
N ASN A 174 -30.09 -33.01 49.16
CA ASN A 174 -31.34 -33.77 49.10
C ASN A 174 -31.12 -35.29 49.15
N TYR A 175 -30.04 -35.82 48.57
CA TYR A 175 -29.61 -37.21 48.80
C TYR A 175 -29.32 -37.45 50.28
N ILE A 176 -28.61 -36.55 50.97
CA ILE A 176 -28.36 -36.64 52.41
C ILE A 176 -29.67 -36.57 53.20
N LYS A 177 -30.62 -35.72 52.79
CA LYS A 177 -31.96 -35.67 53.41
C LYS A 177 -32.73 -36.98 53.22
N ALA A 178 -32.67 -37.59 52.03
CA ALA A 178 -33.29 -38.89 51.75
C ALA A 178 -32.64 -40.03 52.54
N ILE A 179 -31.30 -40.09 52.61
CA ILE A 179 -30.57 -41.10 53.39
C ILE A 179 -30.88 -40.96 54.89
N ARG A 180 -30.91 -39.72 55.43
CA ARG A 180 -31.34 -39.46 56.81
C ARG A 180 -32.79 -39.88 57.07
N TRP A 181 -33.68 -39.68 56.10
CA TRP A 181 -35.08 -40.11 56.19
C TRP A 181 -35.22 -41.64 56.17
N VAL A 182 -34.48 -42.34 55.29
CA VAL A 182 -34.44 -43.82 55.27
C VAL A 182 -33.88 -44.36 56.59
N TYR A 183 -32.78 -43.80 57.09
CA TYR A 183 -32.19 -44.16 58.38
C TYR A 183 -33.18 -43.93 59.54
N GLY A 184 -33.92 -42.81 59.51
CA GLY A 184 -35.01 -42.52 60.45
C GLY A 184 -36.19 -43.50 60.38
N LEU A 185 -36.46 -44.09 59.20
CA LEU A 185 -37.44 -45.18 59.06
C LEU A 185 -36.92 -46.51 59.63
N VAL A 186 -35.65 -46.84 59.36
CA VAL A 186 -35.02 -48.10 59.84
C VAL A 186 -34.88 -48.12 61.35
N THR A 187 -34.58 -46.98 61.99
CA THR A 187 -34.52 -46.86 63.46
C THR A 187 -35.87 -47.05 64.17
N HIS A 188 -37.00 -47.05 63.45
CA HIS A 188 -38.31 -47.42 63.98
C HIS A 188 -38.67 -48.91 63.76
N LEU A 189 -37.85 -49.69 63.04
CA LEU A 189 -38.01 -51.14 62.89
C LEU A 189 -37.20 -51.91 63.94
N SER A 190 -37.45 -51.60 65.22
CA SER A 190 -36.89 -52.26 66.40
C SER A 190 -37.47 -53.68 66.61
N LEU A 191 -37.17 -54.58 65.67
CA LEU A 191 -37.59 -56.00 65.73
C LEU A 191 -36.49 -56.95 66.27
N PHE A 192 -35.29 -56.45 66.53
CA PHE A 192 -34.13 -57.26 66.95
C PHE A 192 -33.22 -56.59 68.01
N ASP A 193 -33.73 -55.62 68.77
CA ASP A 193 -32.95 -54.85 69.75
C ASP A 193 -32.30 -55.73 70.84
N ASP A 194 -32.89 -56.88 71.17
CA ASP A 194 -32.37 -57.82 72.17
C ASP A 194 -31.18 -58.68 71.70
N LEU A 195 -30.85 -58.71 70.39
CA LEU A 195 -29.85 -59.65 69.85
C LEU A 195 -28.52 -59.01 69.40
N VAL A 196 -28.52 -57.75 68.93
CA VAL A 196 -27.30 -57.02 68.56
C VAL A 196 -27.48 -55.52 68.81
N SER A 197 -26.63 -54.92 69.65
CA SER A 197 -26.61 -53.47 69.88
C SER A 197 -25.98 -52.71 68.70
N TRP A 198 -26.79 -52.00 67.91
CA TRP A 198 -26.31 -51.17 66.79
C TRP A 198 -26.12 -49.70 67.22
N ASN A 199 -24.89 -49.32 67.56
CA ASN A 199 -24.53 -47.91 67.74
C ASN A 199 -23.75 -47.41 66.52
N GLN A 200 -24.45 -46.81 65.54
CA GLN A 200 -23.83 -46.22 64.35
C GLN A 200 -24.34 -44.79 64.11
N THR A 201 -23.55 -43.80 64.52
CA THR A 201 -23.72 -42.40 64.12
C THR A 201 -23.31 -42.23 62.65
N LEU A 202 -24.28 -41.95 61.77
CA LEU A 202 -24.04 -41.72 60.34
C LEU A 202 -23.34 -40.37 60.09
N GLU A 203 -22.01 -40.34 60.16
CA GLU A 203 -21.21 -39.18 59.81
C GLU A 203 -20.93 -39.13 58.31
N VAL A 204 -21.63 -38.24 57.59
CA VAL A 204 -21.45 -38.04 56.13
C VAL A 204 -20.52 -36.86 55.87
N SER A 205 -19.22 -37.12 55.75
CA SER A 205 -18.23 -36.13 55.33
C SER A 205 -18.31 -35.88 53.82
N LEU A 206 -18.59 -34.64 53.39
CA LEU A 206 -18.50 -34.26 51.98
C LEU A 206 -17.04 -34.00 51.57
N PHE A 207 -16.50 -34.84 50.69
CA PHE A 207 -15.29 -34.49 49.94
C PHE A 207 -15.70 -33.84 48.61
N SER A 208 -15.51 -32.52 48.49
CA SER A 208 -15.78 -31.80 47.24
C SER A 208 -14.48 -31.64 46.44
N PRO A 209 -14.40 -32.11 45.19
CA PRO A 209 -13.22 -31.92 44.33
C PRO A 209 -13.01 -30.46 43.89
N SER A 210 -13.85 -29.52 44.37
CA SER A 210 -13.78 -28.08 44.14
C SER A 210 -12.37 -27.50 44.16
N GLN A 211 -11.53 -27.80 45.17
CA GLN A 211 -10.17 -27.27 45.25
C GLN A 211 -9.25 -27.77 44.12
N ALA A 212 -9.34 -29.04 43.74
CA ALA A 212 -8.53 -29.60 42.65
C ALA A 212 -9.02 -29.10 41.28
N LEU A 213 -10.33 -28.98 41.10
CA LEU A 213 -10.94 -28.41 39.89
C LEU A 213 -10.63 -26.91 39.77
N GLU A 214 -10.68 -26.15 40.85
CA GLU A 214 -10.32 -24.73 40.88
C GLU A 214 -8.83 -24.52 40.60
N ALA A 215 -7.95 -25.35 41.16
CA ALA A 215 -6.53 -25.34 40.83
C ALA A 215 -6.29 -25.60 39.32
N GLN A 216 -6.97 -26.57 38.71
CA GLN A 216 -6.84 -26.83 37.27
C GLN A 216 -7.48 -25.75 36.38
N LEU A 217 -8.61 -25.18 36.77
CA LEU A 217 -9.22 -24.06 36.04
C LEU A 217 -8.33 -22.82 36.09
N ASN A 218 -7.74 -22.52 37.25
CA ASN A 218 -6.82 -21.41 37.40
C ASN A 218 -5.53 -21.67 36.59
N ASP A 219 -4.91 -22.85 36.68
CA ASP A 219 -3.72 -23.23 35.90
C ASP A 219 -3.96 -23.18 34.38
N THR A 220 -5.11 -23.68 33.90
CA THR A 220 -5.47 -23.60 32.48
C THR A 220 -5.73 -22.15 32.03
N THR A 221 -6.36 -21.35 32.89
CA THR A 221 -6.59 -19.92 32.63
C THR A 221 -5.28 -19.15 32.58
N ASP A 222 -4.37 -19.36 33.53
CA ASP A 222 -3.05 -18.72 33.58
C ASP A 222 -2.16 -19.14 32.41
N LYS A 223 -2.21 -20.41 31.98
CA LYS A 223 -1.51 -20.87 30.77
C LYS A 223 -2.06 -20.18 29.52
N ALA A 224 -3.38 -20.11 29.36
CA ALA A 224 -4.02 -19.44 28.23
C ALA A 224 -3.70 -17.94 28.21
N LEU A 225 -3.85 -17.25 29.35
CA LEU A 225 -3.53 -15.83 29.51
C LEU A 225 -2.02 -15.57 29.38
N GLY A 226 -1.16 -16.48 29.82
CA GLY A 226 0.30 -16.38 29.69
C GLY A 226 0.75 -16.42 28.24
N VAL A 227 0.24 -17.37 27.44
CA VAL A 227 0.46 -17.41 25.99
C VAL A 227 -0.09 -16.13 25.32
N LEU A 228 -1.29 -15.69 25.73
CA LEU A 228 -1.91 -14.46 25.23
C LEU A 228 -1.05 -13.22 25.52
N TYR A 229 -0.56 -13.09 26.76
CA TYR A 229 0.24 -11.98 27.22
C TYR A 229 1.62 -11.96 26.59
N GLN A 230 2.24 -13.13 26.36
CA GLN A 230 3.46 -13.24 25.56
C GLN A 230 3.23 -12.80 24.12
N MET A 231 2.11 -13.19 23.48
CA MET A 231 1.75 -12.73 22.14
C MET A 231 1.53 -11.20 22.09
N VAL A 232 0.82 -10.62 23.05
CA VAL A 232 0.63 -9.16 23.18
C VAL A 232 1.98 -8.45 23.33
N THR A 233 2.79 -8.88 24.30
CA THR A 233 4.07 -8.23 24.65
C THR A 233 5.08 -8.37 23.51
N ALA A 234 5.17 -9.54 22.88
CA ALA A 234 6.01 -9.75 21.71
C ALA A 234 5.55 -8.88 20.53
N THR A 235 4.24 -8.73 20.32
CA THR A 235 3.69 -7.81 19.32
C THR A 235 4.07 -6.36 19.65
N GLU A 236 3.85 -5.89 20.87
CA GLU A 236 4.15 -4.52 21.31
C GLU A 236 5.65 -4.19 21.20
N VAL A 237 6.54 -5.11 21.58
CA VAL A 237 8.00 -4.95 21.45
C VAL A 237 8.44 -4.98 19.97
N LEU A 238 7.98 -5.97 19.19
CA LEU A 238 8.26 -6.05 17.75
C LEU A 238 7.77 -4.79 17.02
N CYS A 239 6.71 -4.17 17.51
CA CYS A 239 6.09 -3.03 16.89
C CYS A 239 6.58 -1.66 17.36
N SER A 240 7.00 -1.51 18.62
CA SER A 240 7.68 -0.29 19.08
C SER A 240 9.03 -0.14 18.36
N LEU A 241 9.85 -1.19 18.41
CA LEU A 241 11.11 -1.28 17.66
C LEU A 241 10.87 -1.26 16.14
N GLY A 242 9.89 -2.03 15.66
CA GLY A 242 9.55 -2.09 14.24
C GLY A 242 9.07 -0.77 13.66
N ARG A 243 8.28 0.03 14.40
CA ARG A 243 7.83 1.36 13.96
C ARG A 243 9.00 2.34 13.82
N GLN A 244 9.95 2.31 14.76
CA GLN A 244 11.18 3.11 14.69
C GLN A 244 12.05 2.67 13.50
N LEU A 245 12.30 1.36 13.36
CA LEU A 245 13.09 0.78 12.28
C LEU A 245 12.48 1.04 10.89
N LEU A 246 11.15 0.91 10.75
CA LEU A 246 10.43 1.22 9.51
C LEU A 246 10.48 2.70 9.16
N ALA A 247 10.38 3.61 10.15
CA ALA A 247 10.51 5.04 9.92
C ALA A 247 11.94 5.44 9.48
N LEU A 248 12.97 4.88 10.14
CA LEU A 248 14.37 5.08 9.76
C LEU A 248 14.69 4.47 8.38
N THR A 249 14.21 3.26 8.09
CA THR A 249 14.37 2.60 6.79
C THR A 249 13.65 3.38 5.69
N GLY A 250 12.44 3.88 5.96
CA GLY A 250 11.69 4.76 5.05
C GLY A 250 12.44 6.05 4.75
N LEU A 251 12.97 6.73 5.78
CA LEU A 251 13.80 7.93 5.64
C LEU A 251 15.04 7.65 4.78
N LEU A 252 15.77 6.57 5.08
CA LEU A 252 16.95 6.16 4.33
C LEU A 252 16.63 5.87 2.86
N LEU A 253 15.51 5.20 2.57
CA LEU A 253 15.05 4.94 1.21
C LEU A 253 14.69 6.24 0.45
N VAL A 254 14.05 7.21 1.10
CA VAL A 254 13.76 8.52 0.49
C VAL A 254 15.07 9.28 0.21
N LEU A 255 16.02 9.28 1.15
CA LEU A 255 17.32 9.94 1.00
C LEU A 255 18.14 9.30 -0.14
N LEU A 256 18.24 7.97 -0.18
CA LEU A 256 18.91 7.22 -1.24
C LEU A 256 18.23 7.44 -2.60
N GLY A 257 16.90 7.36 -2.67
CA GLY A 257 16.14 7.61 -3.91
C GLY A 257 16.35 9.04 -4.43
N THR A 258 16.38 10.03 -3.53
CA THR A 258 16.68 11.44 -3.86
C THR A 258 18.11 11.61 -4.34
N GLY A 259 19.08 10.98 -3.67
CA GLY A 259 20.50 11.01 -4.05
C GLY A 259 20.76 10.34 -5.41
N LEU A 260 20.16 9.18 -5.67
CA LEU A 260 20.23 8.49 -6.95
C LEU A 260 19.56 9.30 -8.07
N PHE A 261 18.42 9.95 -7.80
CA PHE A 261 17.78 10.86 -8.75
C PHE A 261 18.69 12.05 -9.08
N MET A 262 19.27 12.72 -8.07
CA MET A 262 20.16 13.86 -8.31
C MET A 262 21.44 13.43 -9.02
N LYS A 263 22.07 12.32 -8.63
CA LYS A 263 23.23 11.73 -9.33
C LYS A 263 22.92 11.49 -10.80
N ARG A 264 21.78 10.85 -11.10
CA ARG A 264 21.38 10.50 -12.47
C ARG A 264 20.92 11.70 -13.32
N PHE A 265 20.44 12.76 -12.68
CA PHE A 265 20.13 14.04 -13.35
C PHE A 265 21.41 14.81 -13.74
N LEU A 266 22.43 14.77 -12.87
CA LEU A 266 23.71 15.47 -13.05
C LEU A 266 24.76 14.68 -13.84
N ASP A 267 24.54 13.39 -14.05
CA ASP A 267 25.44 12.49 -14.79
C ASP A 267 25.70 13.02 -16.22
N PRO A 268 26.96 13.12 -16.69
CA PRO A 268 27.27 13.57 -18.05
C PRO A 268 26.65 12.69 -19.17
N CYS A 269 26.39 11.41 -18.89
CA CYS A 269 25.65 10.49 -19.77
C CYS A 269 24.13 10.50 -19.49
N GLY A 270 23.69 11.25 -18.49
CA GLY A 270 22.32 11.42 -18.01
C GLY A 270 21.38 12.13 -18.98
N TRP A 271 21.84 12.64 -20.13
CA TRP A 271 21.00 13.35 -21.11
C TRP A 271 19.85 12.53 -21.71
N LYS A 272 19.89 11.20 -21.57
CA LYS A 272 18.78 10.29 -21.90
C LYS A 272 17.71 10.20 -20.80
N PHE A 273 18.08 10.43 -19.55
CA PHE A 273 17.21 10.24 -18.39
C PHE A 273 16.08 11.27 -18.37
N GLU A 274 14.83 10.79 -18.33
CA GLU A 274 13.59 11.57 -18.25
C GLU A 274 13.46 12.75 -19.22
N ASN A 275 14.21 12.70 -20.33
CA ASN A 275 14.25 13.76 -21.34
C ASN A 275 13.05 13.65 -22.30
N ILE A 276 11.89 13.93 -21.72
CA ILE A 276 10.55 13.79 -22.31
C ILE A 276 9.76 15.10 -22.15
N TYR A 277 10.15 15.94 -21.19
CA TYR A 277 9.44 17.15 -20.82
C TYR A 277 10.03 18.38 -21.52
N LEU A 278 9.16 19.16 -22.16
CA LEU A 278 9.47 20.40 -22.84
C LEU A 278 9.22 21.56 -21.87
N THR A 279 10.29 22.21 -21.42
CA THR A 279 10.23 23.38 -20.53
C THR A 279 9.94 24.66 -21.32
N ARG A 280 9.56 25.76 -20.62
CA ARG A 280 9.49 27.10 -21.23
C ARG A 280 10.81 27.52 -21.90
N GLN A 281 11.95 27.13 -21.33
CA GLN A 281 13.28 27.35 -21.92
C GLN A 281 13.43 26.64 -23.29
N PHE A 282 12.85 25.44 -23.47
CA PHE A 282 12.85 24.75 -24.77
C PHE A 282 12.08 25.54 -25.82
N VAL A 283 10.93 26.11 -25.45
CA VAL A 283 10.13 26.95 -26.36
C VAL A 283 10.92 28.19 -26.77
N GLN A 284 11.59 28.85 -25.83
CA GLN A 284 12.45 30.00 -26.11
C GLN A 284 13.66 29.65 -27.00
N LEU A 285 14.27 28.48 -26.82
CA LEU A 285 15.32 27.99 -27.71
C LEU A 285 14.78 27.80 -29.14
N ASP A 286 13.66 27.08 -29.29
CA ASP A 286 13.05 26.83 -30.60
C ASP A 286 12.60 28.11 -31.31
N GLU A 287 12.20 29.15 -30.56
CA GLU A 287 11.89 30.47 -31.09
C GLU A 287 13.13 31.26 -31.54
N ARG A 288 14.28 31.10 -30.87
CA ARG A 288 15.56 31.70 -31.33
C ARG A 288 16.03 31.02 -32.63
N GLU A 289 16.06 29.69 -32.65
CA GLU A 289 16.39 28.90 -33.84
C GLU A 289 15.46 29.27 -35.02
N ARG A 290 14.16 29.51 -34.76
CA ARG A 290 13.21 30.01 -35.78
C ARG A 290 13.58 31.38 -36.35
N ARG A 291 14.03 32.32 -35.51
CA ARG A 291 14.49 33.65 -35.95
C ARG A 291 15.79 33.56 -36.76
N GLU A 292 16.67 32.63 -36.40
CA GLU A 292 17.92 32.33 -37.12
C GLU A 292 17.72 31.44 -38.36
N GLN A 293 16.47 31.23 -38.81
CA GLN A 293 16.09 30.40 -39.96
C GLN A 293 16.53 28.93 -39.88
N ARG A 294 16.81 28.43 -38.66
CA ARG A 294 17.24 27.05 -38.41
C ARG A 294 16.05 26.09 -38.21
N PRO A 295 16.24 24.76 -38.39
CA PRO A 295 15.14 23.80 -38.35
C PRO A 295 14.42 23.76 -36.99
N CYS A 296 13.12 24.05 -37.00
CA CYS A 296 12.30 24.11 -35.79
C CYS A 296 11.70 22.75 -35.40
N VAL A 297 11.53 22.53 -34.09
CA VAL A 297 10.81 21.41 -33.49
C VAL A 297 9.32 21.72 -33.30
N LEU A 298 8.93 22.95 -32.95
CA LEU A 298 7.50 23.28 -32.77
C LEU A 298 6.86 23.74 -34.11
N PRO A 299 5.60 23.38 -34.39
CA PRO A 299 4.67 22.60 -33.57
C PRO A 299 4.92 21.08 -33.62
N LEU A 300 4.50 20.36 -32.56
CA LEU A 300 4.60 18.90 -32.48
C LEU A 300 3.52 18.19 -33.31
N ASN A 301 3.86 17.09 -33.96
CA ASN A 301 2.92 16.22 -34.68
C ASN A 301 2.04 15.40 -33.70
N LYS A 302 0.91 14.85 -34.16
CA LYS A 302 -0.04 14.03 -33.38
C LYS A 302 0.63 12.84 -32.67
N GLN A 303 1.62 12.18 -33.30
CA GLN A 303 2.40 11.11 -32.67
C GLN A 303 3.33 11.64 -31.56
N GLU A 304 3.97 12.78 -31.78
CA GLU A 304 4.94 13.40 -30.86
C GLU A 304 4.23 13.95 -29.61
N ARG A 305 3.03 14.52 -29.76
CA ARG A 305 2.19 14.98 -28.64
C ARG A 305 1.74 13.88 -27.68
N LYS A 306 1.78 12.60 -28.10
CA LYS A 306 1.58 11.45 -27.18
C LYS A 306 2.85 11.08 -26.41
N LYS A 307 4.02 11.54 -26.87
CA LYS A 307 5.33 11.19 -26.31
C LYS A 307 5.91 12.29 -25.43
N TYR A 308 5.94 13.53 -25.92
CA TYR A 308 6.56 14.67 -25.23
C TYR A 308 5.51 15.56 -24.58
N VAL A 309 5.83 16.09 -23.39
CA VAL A 309 4.88 16.80 -22.53
C VAL A 309 5.40 18.20 -22.22
N VAL A 310 4.61 19.24 -22.49
CA VAL A 310 4.97 20.62 -22.12
C VAL A 310 4.68 20.83 -20.63
N ILE A 311 5.64 21.39 -19.90
CA ILE A 311 5.56 21.60 -18.45
C ILE A 311 5.67 23.09 -18.06
N PRO A 312 4.96 23.53 -17.00
CA PRO A 312 4.06 22.74 -16.15
C PRO A 312 2.71 22.40 -16.83
N SER A 313 2.14 21.24 -16.53
CA SER A 313 0.80 20.84 -16.98
C SER A 313 0.06 20.02 -15.93
N PHE A 314 -1.13 20.49 -15.55
CA PHE A 314 -2.03 19.81 -14.61
C PHE A 314 -2.83 18.65 -15.23
N TRP A 315 -2.78 18.50 -16.56
CA TRP A 315 -3.53 17.48 -17.29
C TRP A 315 -2.78 16.15 -17.32
N LEU A 316 -3.35 15.09 -16.72
CA LEU A 316 -2.75 13.75 -16.75
C LEU A 316 -2.62 13.23 -18.19
N THR A 317 -1.39 12.93 -18.60
CA THR A 317 -1.11 12.25 -19.86
C THR A 317 -1.45 10.76 -19.78
N PRO A 318 -1.54 10.02 -20.91
CA PRO A 318 -1.76 8.57 -20.87
C PRO A 318 -0.67 7.80 -20.11
N LYS A 319 0.57 8.31 -20.12
CA LYS A 319 1.67 7.77 -19.30
C LYS A 319 1.42 8.02 -17.81
N ASP A 320 0.99 9.23 -17.45
CA ASP A 320 0.69 9.57 -16.05
C ASP A 320 -0.50 8.77 -15.53
N ARG A 321 -1.54 8.52 -16.34
CA ARG A 321 -2.66 7.62 -15.96
C ARG A 321 -2.19 6.20 -15.65
N ARG A 322 -1.26 5.64 -16.44
CA ARG A 322 -0.67 4.33 -16.14
C ARG A 322 0.15 4.36 -14.85
N ASN A 323 0.95 5.42 -14.64
CA ASN A 323 1.72 5.62 -13.42
C ASN A 323 0.81 5.81 -12.18
N LEU A 324 -0.33 6.49 -12.33
CA LEU A 324 -1.34 6.67 -11.30
C LEU A 324 -1.96 5.32 -10.89
N GLY A 325 -2.29 4.47 -11.86
CA GLY A 325 -2.73 3.09 -11.58
C GLY A 325 -1.68 2.28 -10.81
N LEU A 326 -0.40 2.39 -11.20
CA LEU A 326 0.72 1.77 -10.47
C LEU A 326 0.99 2.40 -9.09
N PHE A 327 0.59 3.66 -8.89
CA PHE A 327 0.64 4.31 -7.59
C PHE A 327 -0.45 3.75 -6.66
N PHE A 328 -1.68 3.58 -7.16
CA PHE A 328 -2.82 3.13 -6.38
C PHE A 328 -2.92 1.61 -6.19
N LEU A 329 -2.35 0.78 -7.07
CA LEU A 329 -2.42 -0.68 -6.94
C LEU A 329 -1.97 -1.16 -5.54
N PRO A 330 -0.81 -0.73 -4.98
CA PRO A 330 -0.44 -1.07 -3.61
C PRO A 330 -1.38 -0.52 -2.53
N VAL A 331 -1.98 0.65 -2.75
CA VAL A 331 -2.96 1.23 -1.81
C VAL A 331 -4.21 0.34 -1.75
N LEU A 332 -4.70 -0.13 -2.90
CA LEU A 332 -5.86 -1.02 -3.00
C LEU A 332 -5.56 -2.41 -2.41
N THR A 333 -4.38 -2.99 -2.63
CA THR A 333 -4.02 -4.29 -2.03
C THR A 333 -3.93 -4.22 -0.52
N HIS A 334 -3.37 -3.13 0.03
CA HIS A 334 -3.34 -2.96 1.49
C HIS A 334 -4.70 -2.61 2.08
N LEU A 335 -5.53 -1.82 1.38
CA LEU A 335 -6.92 -1.58 1.78
C LEU A 335 -7.73 -2.89 1.88
N TYR A 336 -7.54 -3.82 0.93
CA TYR A 336 -8.16 -5.15 1.00
C TYR A 336 -7.66 -5.95 2.22
N ILE A 337 -6.36 -5.93 2.51
CA ILE A 337 -5.80 -6.57 3.71
C ILE A 337 -6.38 -5.95 4.99
N TRP A 338 -6.50 -4.62 5.06
CA TRP A 338 -7.09 -3.93 6.20
C TRP A 338 -8.58 -4.28 6.40
N LEU A 339 -9.33 -4.38 5.30
CA LEU A 339 -10.72 -4.87 5.32
C LEU A 339 -10.81 -6.32 5.80
N LEU A 340 -9.86 -7.19 5.44
CA LEU A 340 -9.80 -8.57 5.92
C LEU A 340 -9.57 -8.66 7.44
N PHE A 341 -8.65 -7.85 7.99
CA PHE A 341 -8.46 -7.75 9.45
C PHE A 341 -9.73 -7.27 10.16
N ALA A 342 -10.39 -6.24 9.64
CA ALA A 342 -11.66 -5.75 10.19
C ALA A 342 -12.78 -6.79 10.09
N ALA A 343 -12.83 -7.59 9.02
CA ALA A 343 -13.77 -8.68 8.87
C ALA A 343 -13.54 -9.81 9.90
N ILE A 344 -12.29 -10.18 10.18
CA ILE A 344 -11.95 -11.18 11.22
C ILE A 344 -12.40 -10.71 12.61
N ASP A 345 -12.12 -9.45 12.97
CA ASP A 345 -12.53 -8.85 14.24
C ASP A 345 -14.08 -8.79 14.35
N TYR A 346 -14.77 -8.43 13.26
CA TYR A 346 -16.24 -8.45 13.20
C TYR A 346 -16.83 -9.87 13.30
N LEU A 347 -16.19 -10.88 12.70
CA LEU A 347 -16.60 -12.28 12.81
C LEU A 347 -16.45 -12.80 14.24
N LEU A 348 -15.35 -12.47 14.93
CA LEU A 348 -15.15 -12.81 16.35
C LEU A 348 -16.19 -12.12 17.23
N TYR A 349 -16.43 -10.82 17.03
CA TYR A 349 -17.51 -10.09 17.69
C TYR A 349 -18.87 -10.78 17.49
N SER A 350 -19.20 -11.13 16.24
CA SER A 350 -20.46 -11.76 15.87
C SER A 350 -20.63 -13.14 16.49
N LEU A 351 -19.56 -13.93 16.57
CA LEU A 351 -19.55 -15.24 17.22
C LEU A 351 -19.80 -15.11 18.74
N ILE A 352 -19.07 -14.23 19.43
CA ILE A 352 -19.26 -14.01 20.87
C ILE A 352 -20.66 -13.46 21.16
N PHE A 353 -21.16 -12.52 20.35
CA PHE A 353 -22.51 -11.98 20.48
C PHE A 353 -23.60 -13.04 20.26
N SER A 354 -23.45 -13.88 19.22
CA SER A 354 -24.37 -14.98 18.94
C SER A 354 -24.42 -16.01 20.07
N MET A 355 -23.24 -16.43 20.58
CA MET A 355 -23.14 -17.33 21.73
C MET A 355 -23.78 -16.71 22.97
N SER A 356 -23.52 -15.43 23.25
CA SER A 356 -24.12 -14.70 24.38
C SER A 356 -25.65 -14.67 24.31
N LYS A 357 -26.21 -14.44 23.11
CA LYS A 357 -27.66 -14.48 22.88
C LYS A 357 -28.22 -15.90 23.04
N HIS A 358 -27.49 -16.92 22.60
CA HIS A 358 -27.90 -18.31 22.77
C HIS A 358 -27.91 -18.72 24.25
N PHE A 359 -26.89 -18.32 25.02
CA PHE A 359 -26.82 -18.55 26.47
C PHE A 359 -27.95 -17.86 27.25
N GLN A 360 -28.46 -16.72 26.78
CA GLN A 360 -29.68 -16.09 27.32
C GLN A 360 -30.97 -16.84 27.00
N SER A 361 -30.99 -17.62 25.91
CA SER A 361 -32.17 -18.35 25.43
C SER A 361 -32.27 -19.80 25.87
N LEU A 362 -31.23 -20.35 26.51
CA LEU A 362 -31.20 -21.74 26.96
C LEU A 362 -32.22 -21.96 28.09
N PRO A 363 -33.21 -22.86 27.92
CA PRO A 363 -34.15 -23.17 28.99
C PRO A 363 -33.43 -23.80 30.18
N GLY A 364 -33.96 -23.55 31.39
CA GLY A 364 -33.53 -24.28 32.57
C GLY A 364 -33.86 -25.77 32.44
N LEU A 365 -32.96 -26.62 32.91
CA LEU A 365 -33.23 -28.05 33.02
C LEU A 365 -34.04 -28.28 34.30
N GLU A 366 -35.30 -28.64 34.16
CA GLU A 366 -36.16 -29.02 35.28
C GLU A 366 -35.95 -30.49 35.64
N MET A 367 -35.30 -30.77 36.77
CA MET A 367 -35.16 -32.12 37.31
C MET A 367 -36.23 -32.38 38.37
N HIS A 368 -37.16 -33.30 38.10
CA HIS A 368 -38.11 -33.82 39.08
C HIS A 368 -37.55 -35.05 39.80
N LEU A 369 -37.40 -34.97 41.11
CA LEU A 369 -37.11 -36.11 41.99
C LEU A 369 -38.41 -36.55 42.67
N LYS A 370 -38.90 -37.75 42.30
CA LYS A 370 -40.13 -38.35 42.84
C LYS A 370 -39.84 -39.63 43.63
N LEU A 371 -39.93 -39.56 44.96
CA LEU A 371 -39.91 -40.77 45.79
C LEU A 371 -41.28 -41.42 45.83
N HIS A 372 -41.34 -42.68 45.39
CA HIS A 372 -42.53 -43.53 45.44
C HIS A 372 -42.41 -44.49 46.63
N ARG A 373 -43.47 -44.63 47.43
CA ARG A 373 -43.63 -45.77 48.35
C ARG A 373 -44.59 -46.76 47.70
N GLN A 374 -44.28 -48.05 47.83
CA GLN A 374 -45.13 -49.13 47.39
C GLN A 374 -45.55 -49.97 48.59
N GLU A 375 -46.76 -49.71 49.10
CA GLU A 375 -47.43 -50.54 50.10
C GLU A 375 -48.62 -51.24 49.43
N GLN A 376 -48.66 -52.57 49.56
CA GLN A 376 -49.78 -53.44 49.15
C GLN A 376 -50.48 -53.09 47.83
N GLY A 377 -49.69 -52.82 46.78
CA GLY A 377 -50.18 -52.65 45.40
C GLY A 377 -50.57 -51.23 44.99
N THR A 378 -50.58 -50.26 45.89
CA THR A 378 -50.77 -48.85 45.55
C THR A 378 -49.43 -48.11 45.58
N GLN A 379 -49.10 -47.40 44.50
CA GLN A 379 -47.94 -46.49 44.48
C GLN A 379 -48.39 -45.10 44.94
N ASP A 380 -47.80 -44.60 46.02
CA ASP A 380 -48.08 -43.25 46.52
C ASP A 380 -46.80 -42.40 46.51
N ILE A 381 -46.95 -41.12 46.14
CA ILE A 381 -45.83 -40.19 45.90
C ILE A 381 -45.61 -39.37 47.18
N ILE A 382 -44.60 -39.75 47.96
CA ILE A 382 -44.34 -39.13 49.28
C ILE A 382 -43.62 -37.78 49.16
N HIS A 383 -42.75 -37.63 48.18
CA HIS A 383 -42.07 -36.36 47.90
C HIS A 383 -41.83 -36.19 46.41
N ASP A 384 -42.40 -35.11 45.86
CA ASP A 384 -42.04 -34.52 44.57
C ASP A 384 -41.25 -33.23 44.84
N SER A 385 -40.07 -33.11 44.26
CA SER A 385 -39.26 -31.89 44.31
C SER A 385 -38.71 -31.59 42.93
N SER A 386 -39.10 -30.46 42.35
CA SER A 386 -38.53 -29.97 41.09
C SER A 386 -37.40 -28.97 41.35
N PHE A 387 -36.37 -29.06 40.52
CA PHE A 387 -35.22 -28.14 40.54
C PHE A 387 -34.99 -27.57 39.15
N ASN A 388 -35.16 -26.26 39.01
CA ASN A 388 -34.80 -25.53 37.80
C ASN A 388 -33.32 -25.13 37.86
N ILE A 389 -32.49 -25.91 37.16
CA ILE A 389 -31.05 -25.64 37.02
C ILE A 389 -30.85 -24.93 35.67
N SER A 390 -30.53 -23.63 35.68
CA SER A 390 -30.12 -22.93 34.46
C SER A 390 -28.84 -23.56 33.89
N LEU A 391 -28.79 -23.79 32.57
CA LEU A 391 -27.62 -24.39 31.91
C LEU A 391 -26.43 -23.42 31.84
N PHE A 392 -26.69 -22.11 31.87
CA PHE A 392 -25.67 -21.06 31.90
C PHE A 392 -25.98 -20.05 33.03
N GLU A 393 -24.95 -19.44 33.62
CA GLU A 393 -25.09 -18.46 34.69
C GLU A 393 -25.23 -17.03 34.13
N PRO A 394 -26.34 -16.30 34.40
CA PRO A 394 -26.64 -15.03 33.74
C PRO A 394 -25.64 -13.91 34.07
N THR A 395 -24.99 -13.95 35.24
CA THR A 395 -23.94 -13.00 35.62
C THR A 395 -22.62 -13.20 34.85
N CYS A 396 -22.42 -14.37 34.25
CA CYS A 396 -21.18 -14.73 33.56
C CYS A 396 -21.20 -14.45 32.04
N ILE A 397 -22.27 -13.85 31.49
CA ILE A 397 -22.42 -13.66 30.04
C ILE A 397 -21.42 -12.59 29.53
N PRO A 398 -20.63 -12.87 28.47
CA PRO A 398 -19.61 -11.95 27.99
C PRO A 398 -20.24 -10.78 27.23
N LYS A 399 -19.64 -9.59 27.33
CA LYS A 399 -20.06 -8.38 26.62
C LYS A 399 -18.98 -7.97 25.60
N PRO A 400 -19.11 -8.39 24.33
CA PRO A 400 -18.10 -8.11 23.32
C PRO A 400 -18.05 -6.61 22.97
N LYS A 401 -16.86 -6.11 22.64
CA LYS A 401 -16.62 -4.72 22.19
C LYS A 401 -16.18 -4.70 20.73
N LEU A 402 -16.54 -3.63 20.02
CA LEU A 402 -16.16 -3.39 18.63
C LEU A 402 -15.52 -2.00 18.52
N LEU A 403 -14.21 -1.94 18.20
CA LEU A 403 -13.42 -0.71 18.26
C LEU A 403 -13.45 0.15 16.98
N LEU A 404 -14.57 0.09 16.23
CA LEU A 404 -14.65 0.57 14.85
C LEU A 404 -14.23 2.04 14.67
N SER A 405 -14.70 2.95 15.55
CA SER A 405 -14.41 4.38 15.42
C SER A 405 -12.94 4.75 15.67
N LYS A 406 -12.30 4.16 16.69
CA LYS A 406 -10.93 4.49 17.13
C LYS A 406 -9.88 4.18 16.05
N THR A 407 -10.07 3.09 15.30
CA THR A 407 -9.13 2.65 14.24
C THR A 407 -9.45 3.29 12.88
N TRP A 408 -10.73 3.44 12.52
CA TRP A 408 -11.10 3.89 11.17
C TRP A 408 -10.96 5.40 10.93
N ILE A 409 -11.05 6.25 11.96
CA ILE A 409 -10.81 7.69 11.82
C ILE A 409 -9.39 8.00 11.32
N PRO A 410 -8.30 7.58 12.00
CA PRO A 410 -6.95 7.83 11.51
C PRO A 410 -6.66 7.12 10.18
N LEU A 411 -7.24 5.93 9.95
CA LEU A 411 -7.10 5.20 8.69
C LEU A 411 -7.72 5.95 7.50
N SER A 412 -8.88 6.58 7.71
CA SER A 412 -9.55 7.41 6.70
C SER A 412 -8.71 8.64 6.34
N VAL A 413 -8.14 9.33 7.34
CA VAL A 413 -7.20 10.45 7.11
C VAL A 413 -5.98 10.00 6.29
N ILE A 414 -5.37 8.87 6.67
CA ILE A 414 -4.26 8.26 5.92
C ILE A 414 -4.64 7.95 4.47
N LEU A 415 -5.83 7.38 4.24
CA LEU A 415 -6.34 7.05 2.90
C LEU A 415 -6.59 8.31 2.05
N VAL A 416 -7.18 9.36 2.62
CA VAL A 416 -7.37 10.65 1.93
C VAL A 416 -6.03 11.26 1.52
N ILE A 417 -5.02 11.24 2.40
CA ILE A 417 -3.67 11.72 2.08
C ILE A 417 -3.06 10.88 0.95
N LEU A 418 -3.18 9.54 0.99
CA LEU A 418 -2.71 8.66 -0.10
C LEU A 418 -3.38 8.98 -1.45
N VAL A 419 -4.68 9.27 -1.46
CA VAL A 419 -5.42 9.71 -2.66
C VAL A 419 -4.89 11.04 -3.18
N MET A 420 -4.72 12.03 -2.30
CA MET A 420 -4.20 13.36 -2.69
C MET A 420 -2.76 13.29 -3.23
N LEU A 421 -1.87 12.53 -2.57
CA LEU A 421 -0.51 12.29 -3.07
C LEU A 421 -0.49 11.58 -4.41
N GLY A 422 -1.38 10.60 -4.62
CA GLY A 422 -1.53 9.93 -5.90
C GLY A 422 -1.92 10.90 -7.01
N LEU A 423 -2.96 11.71 -6.81
CA LEU A 423 -3.43 12.72 -7.77
C LEU A 423 -2.34 13.78 -8.07
N LEU A 424 -1.60 14.22 -7.05
CA LEU A 424 -0.53 15.21 -7.17
C LEU A 424 0.79 14.62 -7.71
N SER A 425 0.96 13.30 -7.77
CA SER A 425 2.23 12.64 -8.10
C SER A 425 2.85 13.09 -9.44
N SER A 426 2.05 13.34 -10.47
CA SER A 426 2.56 13.90 -11.75
C SER A 426 3.07 15.32 -11.57
N VAL A 427 2.36 16.16 -10.80
CA VAL A 427 2.78 17.55 -10.52
C VAL A 427 4.06 17.56 -9.69
N LEU A 428 4.16 16.73 -8.64
CA LEU A 428 5.38 16.57 -7.83
C LEU A 428 6.57 16.13 -8.68
N MET A 429 6.36 15.22 -9.65
CA MET A 429 7.40 14.80 -10.57
C MET A 429 7.85 15.92 -11.51
N GLN A 430 6.92 16.69 -12.06
CA GLN A 430 7.23 17.88 -12.86
C GLN A 430 7.99 18.93 -12.05
N LEU A 431 7.62 19.13 -10.77
CA LEU A 431 8.32 20.00 -9.83
C LEU A 431 9.75 19.52 -9.58
N LYS A 432 10.02 18.23 -9.36
CA LYS A 432 11.40 17.71 -9.21
C LYS A 432 12.28 18.06 -10.41
N ILE A 433 11.73 17.97 -11.62
CA ILE A 433 12.44 18.33 -12.85
C ILE A 433 12.64 19.84 -12.96
N LEU A 434 11.65 20.65 -12.62
CA LEU A 434 11.74 22.12 -12.67
C LEU A 434 12.70 22.69 -11.61
N VAL A 435 12.71 22.13 -10.40
CA VAL A 435 13.68 22.45 -9.34
C VAL A 435 15.09 22.14 -9.84
N SER A 436 15.33 20.90 -10.29
CA SER A 436 16.66 20.48 -10.76
C SER A 436 17.13 21.30 -11.97
N ALA A 437 16.23 21.65 -12.89
CA ALA A 437 16.51 22.53 -14.04
C ALA A 437 16.85 23.97 -13.62
N SER A 438 16.22 24.47 -12.54
CA SER A 438 16.51 25.81 -11.99
C SER A 438 17.89 25.84 -11.32
N PHE A 439 18.26 24.80 -10.59
CA PHE A 439 19.59 24.71 -9.96
C PHE A 439 20.72 24.43 -10.97
N TYR A 440 20.49 23.64 -12.03
CA TYR A 440 21.53 23.23 -12.98
C TYR A 440 21.21 23.62 -14.43
N PRO A 441 21.23 24.93 -14.75
CA PRO A 441 20.86 25.43 -16.07
C PRO A 441 21.80 24.97 -17.19
N SER A 442 23.08 24.70 -16.92
CA SER A 442 24.04 24.17 -17.90
C SER A 442 23.65 22.76 -18.35
N VAL A 443 23.51 21.83 -17.41
CA VAL A 443 23.05 20.45 -17.63
C VAL A 443 21.68 20.44 -18.33
N GLN A 444 20.78 21.35 -17.93
CA GLN A 444 19.47 21.48 -18.58
C GLN A 444 19.59 21.98 -20.04
N GLY A 445 20.54 22.87 -20.33
CA GLY A 445 20.84 23.35 -21.69
C GLY A 445 21.30 22.23 -22.62
N GLU A 446 22.26 21.41 -22.18
CA GLU A 446 22.74 20.24 -22.94
C GLU A 446 21.60 19.23 -23.21
N ARG A 447 20.78 18.95 -22.19
CA ARG A 447 19.61 18.06 -22.31
C ARG A 447 18.59 18.59 -23.31
N MET A 448 18.38 19.90 -23.32
CA MET A 448 17.46 20.62 -24.21
C MET A 448 17.94 20.59 -25.66
N GLN A 449 19.22 20.89 -25.90
CA GLN A 449 19.85 20.76 -27.22
C GLN A 449 19.80 19.32 -27.73
N TYR A 450 20.21 18.34 -26.91
CA TYR A 450 20.13 16.93 -27.28
C TYR A 450 18.70 16.50 -27.65
N LEU A 451 17.68 16.95 -26.91
CA LEU A 451 16.28 16.65 -27.21
C LEU A 451 15.85 17.26 -28.56
N HIS A 452 16.24 18.50 -28.82
CA HIS A 452 15.95 19.21 -30.07
C HIS A 452 16.55 18.47 -31.28
N THR A 453 17.86 18.21 -31.26
CA THR A 453 18.57 17.44 -32.30
C THR A 453 17.99 16.03 -32.46
N LYS A 454 17.59 15.36 -31.37
CA LYS A 454 16.96 14.03 -31.41
C LYS A 454 15.62 14.03 -32.12
N ILE A 455 14.78 15.06 -31.90
CA ILE A 455 13.48 15.17 -32.57
C ILE A 455 13.69 15.45 -34.06
N LEU A 456 14.55 16.41 -34.42
CA LEU A 456 14.90 16.69 -35.81
C LEU A 456 15.47 15.46 -36.54
N LYS A 457 16.45 14.77 -35.94
CA LYS A 457 17.06 13.54 -36.50
C LYS A 457 16.06 12.38 -36.61
N LYS A 458 15.00 12.35 -35.81
CA LYS A 458 13.89 11.40 -36.02
C LYS A 458 13.04 11.81 -37.21
N ARG A 459 12.65 13.09 -37.28
CA ARG A 459 11.85 13.65 -38.38
C ARG A 459 12.52 13.52 -39.74
N SER A 460 13.85 13.66 -39.84
CA SER A 460 14.59 13.51 -41.10
C SER A 460 14.79 12.05 -41.54
N LYS A 461 14.71 11.09 -40.62
CA LYS A 461 14.71 9.65 -40.95
C LYS A 461 13.33 9.10 -41.32
N GLN A 462 12.27 9.71 -40.81
CA GLN A 462 10.89 9.31 -41.04
C GLN A 462 10.29 9.57 -42.45
N PRO A 463 10.81 10.44 -43.37
CA PRO A 463 10.15 10.71 -44.66
C PRO A 463 10.26 9.55 -45.66
N VAL A 464 11.38 8.83 -45.64
CA VAL A 464 11.67 7.77 -46.64
C VAL A 464 11.27 6.39 -46.11
N GLY A 465 11.48 6.13 -44.81
CA GLY A 465 11.23 4.82 -44.20
C GLY A 465 9.75 4.48 -44.00
N GLU A 466 8.90 5.46 -43.68
CA GLU A 466 7.47 5.18 -43.40
C GLU A 466 6.67 4.91 -44.69
N VAL A 467 7.12 5.44 -45.83
CA VAL A 467 6.58 5.11 -47.16
C VAL A 467 7.02 3.71 -47.58
N LYS A 468 8.34 3.41 -47.60
CA LYS A 468 8.84 2.05 -47.93
C LYS A 468 8.26 0.98 -47.01
N GLY A 469 8.16 1.25 -45.71
CA GLY A 469 7.61 0.29 -44.74
C GLY A 469 6.11 0.05 -44.88
N LYS A 470 5.30 1.09 -45.18
CA LYS A 470 3.88 0.88 -45.50
C LYS A 470 3.72 0.16 -46.83
N LEU A 471 4.49 0.53 -47.85
CA LEU A 471 4.46 -0.10 -49.16
C LEU A 471 4.84 -1.57 -49.10
N SER A 472 5.91 -1.94 -48.38
CA SER A 472 6.32 -3.35 -48.23
C SER A 472 5.31 -4.19 -47.44
N LEU A 473 4.64 -3.59 -46.43
CA LEU A 473 3.59 -4.26 -45.65
C LEU A 473 2.30 -4.40 -46.46
N TYR A 474 1.98 -3.45 -47.35
CA TYR A 474 0.94 -3.61 -48.37
C TYR A 474 1.29 -4.72 -49.37
N PHE A 475 2.52 -4.76 -49.90
CA PHE A 475 2.95 -5.81 -50.83
C PHE A 475 2.94 -7.21 -50.17
N THR A 476 3.42 -7.38 -48.93
CA THR A 476 3.30 -8.67 -48.23
C THR A 476 1.85 -9.03 -47.92
N LYS A 477 0.99 -8.05 -47.63
CA LYS A 477 -0.44 -8.31 -47.42
C LYS A 477 -1.17 -8.64 -48.72
N ILE A 478 -0.79 -8.10 -49.87
CA ILE A 478 -1.33 -8.50 -51.18
C ILE A 478 -0.82 -9.90 -51.56
N HIS A 479 0.47 -10.17 -51.40
CA HIS A 479 1.10 -11.47 -51.65
C HIS A 479 0.49 -12.61 -50.81
N PHE A 480 0.06 -12.32 -49.58
CA PHE A 480 -0.63 -13.31 -48.73
C PHE A 480 -2.04 -13.67 -49.25
N TRP A 481 -2.71 -12.78 -49.99
CA TRP A 481 -4.08 -13.00 -50.47
C TRP A 481 -4.17 -13.39 -51.96
N LEU A 482 -3.15 -13.12 -52.78
CA LEU A 482 -3.07 -13.56 -54.19
C LEU A 482 -1.65 -14.04 -54.57
N PRO A 483 -1.38 -15.37 -54.49
CA PRO A 483 -0.12 -15.96 -54.98
C PRO A 483 0.04 -15.90 -56.53
N VAL A 484 -1.06 -15.72 -57.27
CA VAL A 484 -1.13 -15.88 -58.73
C VAL A 484 -0.48 -14.73 -59.52
N LEU A 485 -0.17 -13.60 -58.87
CA LEU A 485 0.36 -12.40 -59.56
C LEU A 485 1.81 -12.57 -60.10
N GLU A 486 2.54 -13.62 -59.73
CA GLU A 486 3.90 -13.86 -60.24
C GLU A 486 3.93 -14.14 -61.75
N VAL A 487 2.89 -14.80 -62.30
CA VAL A 487 2.84 -15.22 -63.71
C VAL A 487 2.60 -14.05 -64.67
N ILE A 488 1.90 -13.01 -64.21
CA ILE A 488 1.58 -11.83 -65.05
C ILE A 488 2.74 -10.83 -65.04
N GLY A 489 3.46 -10.69 -63.91
CA GLY A 489 4.59 -9.76 -63.79
C GLY A 489 5.81 -10.14 -64.64
N LYS A 490 6.16 -11.43 -64.71
CA LYS A 490 7.30 -11.91 -65.54
C LYS A 490 7.04 -11.68 -67.03
N LYS A 491 5.84 -12.05 -67.50
CA LYS A 491 5.48 -11.95 -68.93
C LYS A 491 5.48 -10.53 -69.49
N GLN A 492 5.40 -9.50 -68.64
CA GLN A 492 5.41 -8.09 -69.05
C GLN A 492 6.81 -7.47 -69.00
N MET A 493 7.80 -8.17 -68.44
CA MET A 493 9.19 -7.73 -68.33
C MET A 493 10.07 -8.37 -69.42
N ASP A 494 9.75 -9.60 -69.84
CA ASP A 494 10.48 -10.30 -70.93
C ASP A 494 10.15 -9.72 -72.33
N ILE A 495 8.91 -9.24 -72.56
CA ILE A 495 8.48 -8.66 -73.86
C ILE A 495 9.14 -7.27 -74.12
N ALA A 496 9.74 -6.64 -73.10
CA ALA A 496 10.35 -5.32 -73.21
C ALA A 496 11.88 -5.34 -73.45
N SER A 497 12.47 -6.51 -73.72
CA SER A 497 13.93 -6.69 -73.81
C SER A 497 14.44 -7.47 -75.03
N GLU A 498 13.58 -7.87 -75.97
CA GLU A 498 14.00 -8.36 -77.29
C GLU A 498 13.88 -7.25 -78.34
N ASP A 499 14.88 -6.37 -78.38
CA ASP A 499 15.17 -5.59 -79.59
C ASP A 499 16.69 -5.27 -79.67
N ASN A 500 17.33 -5.80 -80.70
CA ASN A 500 18.75 -5.67 -81.12
C ASN A 500 19.86 -6.50 -80.39
N PRO A 501 20.96 -6.86 -81.10
CA PRO A 501 21.78 -8.02 -80.79
C PRO A 501 23.28 -7.70 -80.50
N GLU A 502 24.06 -8.77 -80.28
CA GLU A 502 25.54 -8.88 -80.37
C GLU A 502 26.41 -7.94 -79.49
N GLU A 503 27.02 -8.48 -78.42
CA GLU A 503 28.35 -9.11 -78.47
C GLU A 503 28.71 -9.75 -77.11
N THR A 504 29.80 -10.52 -77.05
CA THR A 504 30.22 -11.31 -75.86
C THR A 504 31.62 -10.87 -75.34
N PRO A 505 32.32 -11.56 -74.42
CA PRO A 505 32.44 -11.10 -73.04
C PRO A 505 33.90 -10.91 -72.55
N GLN A 506 34.12 -10.42 -71.32
CA GLN A 506 35.06 -11.03 -70.33
C GLN A 506 35.37 -10.20 -69.06
N SER A 507 35.48 -10.91 -67.91
CA SER A 507 36.25 -10.55 -66.69
C SER A 507 35.83 -9.28 -65.92
N SER A 508 36.33 -8.92 -64.73
CA SER A 508 36.51 -9.64 -63.44
C SER A 508 36.72 -8.55 -62.33
N SER A 509 36.73 -8.76 -61.01
CA SER A 509 36.62 -9.95 -60.16
C SER A 509 36.24 -9.57 -58.70
N SER A 510 36.08 -10.56 -57.82
CA SER A 510 36.24 -10.52 -56.35
C SER A 510 35.19 -9.83 -55.44
N THR A 511 34.99 -10.20 -54.16
CA THR A 511 35.15 -11.47 -53.39
C THR A 511 34.49 -11.29 -52.01
N LEU A 512 33.77 -12.30 -51.48
CA LEU A 512 33.31 -12.50 -50.06
C LEU A 512 32.64 -11.31 -49.31
N CYS A 513 31.51 -11.46 -48.62
CA CYS A 513 31.16 -12.57 -47.74
C CYS A 513 29.64 -12.60 -47.46
N HIS A 514 29.01 -13.77 -47.54
CA HIS A 514 27.58 -13.96 -47.26
C HIS A 514 27.36 -15.30 -46.55
N GLN A 515 26.20 -15.45 -45.90
CA GLN A 515 25.62 -16.63 -45.22
C GLN A 515 25.83 -16.72 -43.70
N PHE A 516 24.75 -16.60 -42.92
CA PHE A 516 23.92 -17.73 -42.45
C PHE A 516 22.83 -17.22 -41.49
N PHE A 517 21.55 -17.52 -41.77
CA PHE A 517 20.59 -18.17 -40.85
C PHE A 517 19.13 -18.03 -41.33
N SER A 518 18.68 -19.06 -42.03
CA SER A 518 17.32 -19.64 -42.01
C SER A 518 17.52 -21.13 -41.62
N SER A 519 16.59 -21.89 -41.05
CA SER A 519 15.12 -21.76 -40.98
C SER A 519 14.50 -22.65 -39.88
N LEU A 520 13.23 -22.38 -39.58
CA LEU A 520 12.26 -23.19 -38.80
C LEU A 520 11.51 -24.19 -39.74
N GLN A 521 10.79 -25.26 -39.35
CA GLN A 521 10.35 -25.87 -38.07
C GLN A 521 9.96 -27.37 -38.36
N MET A 522 9.25 -28.04 -37.43
CA MET A 522 8.43 -29.29 -37.56
C MET A 522 9.13 -30.59 -37.09
N ALA A 523 8.52 -31.53 -36.34
CA ALA A 523 7.23 -31.56 -35.61
C ALA A 523 7.16 -32.76 -34.60
N ALA A 524 6.09 -32.79 -33.78
CA ALA A 524 5.49 -33.95 -33.07
C ALA A 524 6.04 -34.47 -31.71
N LEU A 525 5.09 -34.95 -30.88
CA LEU A 525 5.14 -35.61 -29.55
C LEU A 525 5.00 -37.16 -29.71
N PRO A 526 5.02 -38.03 -28.65
CA PRO A 526 5.24 -37.84 -27.20
C PRO A 526 6.26 -38.82 -26.51
N HIS A 527 6.36 -38.69 -25.17
CA HIS A 527 6.95 -39.55 -24.10
C HIS A 527 7.18 -41.07 -24.32
N PRO A 528 8.14 -41.72 -23.60
CA PRO A 528 7.96 -41.99 -22.15
C PRO A 528 9.20 -41.93 -21.22
N GLN A 529 8.87 -41.80 -19.92
CA GLN A 529 9.56 -42.24 -18.69
C GLN A 529 10.95 -42.92 -18.76
N ARG A 530 11.90 -42.43 -17.95
CA ARG A 530 12.76 -43.30 -17.12
C ARG A 530 13.23 -42.59 -15.85
N GLU A 531 12.77 -43.09 -14.71
CA GLU A 531 13.22 -42.66 -13.38
C GLU A 531 14.71 -42.97 -13.17
N ARG A 532 15.38 -42.17 -12.34
CA ARG A 532 16.60 -42.59 -11.64
C ARG A 532 16.54 -42.10 -10.20
N THR A 533 16.24 -43.04 -9.30
CA THR A 533 16.29 -42.90 -7.85
C THR A 533 17.69 -42.54 -7.37
N ALA A 534 17.77 -41.63 -6.41
CA ALA A 534 18.97 -41.39 -5.60
C ALA A 534 18.54 -41.33 -4.13
N GLN A 535 18.62 -42.48 -3.47
CA GLN A 535 18.31 -42.66 -2.06
C GLN A 535 19.43 -42.04 -1.20
N ARG A 536 19.07 -41.42 -0.07
CA ARG A 536 20.02 -40.88 0.91
C ARG A 536 19.56 -41.34 2.30
N ASP A 537 20.29 -42.29 2.87
CA ASP A 537 20.00 -42.83 4.20
C ASP A 537 20.34 -41.83 5.32
N PRO A 538 19.62 -41.87 6.46
CA PRO A 538 19.99 -41.18 7.68
C PRO A 538 20.37 -42.15 8.81
N SER A 539 21.66 -42.26 9.14
CA SER A 539 22.12 -42.91 10.38
C SER A 539 23.54 -42.51 10.79
N ALA A 540 23.67 -41.56 11.71
CA ALA A 540 24.87 -41.37 12.55
C ALA A 540 24.56 -40.46 13.75
N ALA A 541 24.77 -41.01 14.96
CA ALA A 541 24.94 -40.36 16.28
C ALA A 541 23.97 -39.24 16.67
#